data_AF-A0A1I7UKG8-F1
#
_entry.id   AF-A0A1I7UKG8-F1
#
_cell.length_a   1.000
_cell.length_b   1.000
_cell.length_c   1.000
_cell.angle_alpha   90.00
_cell.angle_beta   90.00
_cell.angle_gamma   90.00
#
_symmetry.space_group_name_H-M   'P 1'
#
loop_
_entity.id
_entity.type
_entity.pdbx_description
1 polymer ?
#
loop_
_entity_poly.entity_id
_entity_poly.type
_entity_poly.pdbx_seq_one_letter_code
_entity_poly.pdbx_strand_id
1 'polypeptide(L)'
;MHRTLLVLLVLGVHHVDSLFGDRLLRARNPATGPCTLNDDGLKCNENGYYETVQCNRESCYCVTPHTALVAYDTRTNSPKTAPKCGTCLVYLQKLFANGDPPENSFVPKCDVGKGDFEPVQCDSSKNQCYCVDTNTGREVPGSRKPLNNTTNMNCMKIDFSIDSSSFPTFEKTDVAKPKQDLTIGRPWCANNRDAGYRCSQNKTSIRVSF
;
A
#
# COMPACT_ATOMS: atom_id res chain seq x y z
N MET A 1 -29.45 -71.06 59.66
CA MET A 1 -30.80 -70.48 59.62
C MET A 1 -30.91 -69.60 58.39
N HIS A 2 -31.92 -69.88 57.53
CA HIS A 2 -32.60 -69.05 56.50
C HIS A 2 -31.80 -68.01 55.69
N ARG A 3 -31.99 -67.77 54.38
CA ARG A 3 -32.96 -68.20 53.36
C ARG A 3 -32.46 -67.63 52.01
N THR A 4 -32.81 -68.33 50.94
CA THR A 4 -32.74 -67.99 49.51
C THR A 4 -33.28 -66.58 49.16
N LEU A 5 -32.68 -65.87 48.19
CA LEU A 5 -33.42 -65.28 47.06
C LEU A 5 -32.51 -64.86 45.89
N LEU A 6 -32.80 -65.45 44.73
CA LEU A 6 -32.34 -65.07 43.40
C LEU A 6 -33.11 -63.82 42.96
N VAL A 7 -32.44 -62.77 42.45
CA VAL A 7 -33.09 -61.70 41.70
C VAL A 7 -32.27 -61.40 40.45
N LEU A 8 -32.77 -61.91 39.32
CA LEU A 8 -32.42 -61.47 37.98
C LEU A 8 -33.06 -60.10 37.74
N LEU A 9 -32.27 -59.09 37.37
CA LEU A 9 -32.76 -57.87 36.75
C LEU A 9 -32.03 -57.63 35.43
N VAL A 10 -32.78 -57.87 34.36
CA VAL A 10 -32.47 -57.54 32.98
C VAL A 10 -32.85 -56.08 32.77
N LEU A 11 -31.88 -55.23 32.47
CA LEU A 11 -32.04 -53.89 31.87
C LEU A 11 -30.78 -53.75 30.99
N GLY A 12 -30.81 -53.66 29.67
CA GLY A 12 -31.73 -53.04 28.75
C GLY A 12 -30.83 -52.39 27.71
N VAL A 13 -30.66 -53.03 26.55
CA VAL A 13 -29.87 -52.49 25.44
C VAL A 13 -30.68 -51.33 24.84
N HIS A 14 -30.27 -50.09 25.10
CA HIS A 14 -30.76 -48.94 24.36
C HIS A 14 -29.74 -48.55 23.29
N HIS A 15 -30.07 -48.93 22.06
CA HIS A 15 -29.47 -48.40 20.86
C HIS A 15 -30.14 -47.06 20.52
N VAL A 16 -29.33 -46.19 19.91
CA VAL A 16 -29.64 -45.01 19.07
C VAL A 16 -30.23 -43.76 19.72
N ASP A 17 -29.43 -42.69 19.74
CA ASP A 17 -29.75 -41.45 19.03
C ASP A 17 -28.45 -40.69 18.69
N SER A 18 -27.92 -40.96 17.50
CA SER A 18 -26.90 -40.12 16.86
C SER A 18 -27.57 -38.85 16.34
N LEU A 19 -27.52 -37.78 17.13
CA LEU A 19 -27.86 -36.42 16.69
C LEU A 19 -26.83 -35.43 17.24
N PHE A 20 -25.59 -35.51 16.77
CA PHE A 20 -24.71 -34.34 16.72
C PHE A 20 -24.14 -34.27 15.32
N GLY A 21 -24.68 -33.32 14.56
CA GLY A 21 -24.48 -33.19 13.13
C GLY A 21 -23.02 -33.06 12.74
N ASP A 22 -22.73 -33.57 11.54
CA ASP A 22 -21.51 -33.39 10.78
C ASP A 22 -21.23 -31.91 10.55
N ARG A 23 -20.71 -31.23 11.57
CA ARG A 23 -19.88 -30.06 11.35
C ARG A 23 -18.51 -30.63 11.04
N LEU A 24 -18.26 -30.88 9.75
CA LEU A 24 -16.93 -31.01 9.19
C LEU A 24 -16.11 -29.83 9.73
N LEU A 25 -15.41 -30.05 10.84
CA LEU A 25 -14.23 -29.30 11.19
C LEU A 25 -13.31 -29.61 10.03
N ARG A 26 -13.33 -28.73 9.02
CA ARG A 26 -12.14 -28.48 8.23
C ARG A 26 -11.08 -28.23 9.29
N ALA A 27 -10.26 -29.25 9.56
CA ALA A 27 -8.96 -29.02 10.11
C ALA A 27 -8.36 -27.99 9.15
N ARG A 28 -8.39 -26.71 9.52
CA ARG A 28 -7.58 -25.70 8.86
C ARG A 28 -6.19 -26.31 8.98
N ASN A 29 -5.62 -26.74 7.86
CA ASN A 29 -4.22 -27.13 7.83
C ASN A 29 -3.47 -26.04 8.61
N PRO A 30 -2.59 -26.42 9.56
CA PRO A 30 -1.86 -25.44 10.33
C PRO A 30 -1.22 -24.45 9.36
N ALA A 31 -1.38 -23.16 9.64
CA ALA A 31 -0.85 -22.09 8.85
C ALA A 31 0.68 -22.29 8.66
N THR A 32 1.12 -22.69 7.46
CA THR A 32 2.52 -23.01 7.14
C THR A 32 3.28 -21.85 6.49
N GLY A 33 2.85 -20.61 6.73
CA GLY A 33 3.58 -19.45 6.22
C GLY A 33 4.93 -19.23 6.95
N PRO A 34 5.80 -18.36 6.41
CA PRO A 34 7.15 -18.17 6.93
C PRO A 34 7.21 -17.64 8.37
N CYS A 35 6.17 -16.97 8.86
CA CYS A 35 6.12 -16.42 10.21
C CYS A 35 5.99 -17.50 11.30
N THR A 36 5.17 -18.52 11.05
CA THR A 36 4.99 -19.62 12.01
C THR A 36 6.14 -20.62 11.97
N LEU A 37 6.91 -20.65 10.88
CA LEU A 37 8.07 -21.54 10.73
C LEU A 37 9.34 -21.00 11.40
N ASN A 38 9.55 -19.68 11.39
CA ASN A 38 10.77 -19.09 11.93
C ASN A 38 10.74 -18.84 13.45
N ASP A 39 9.56 -18.71 14.05
CA ASP A 39 9.37 -18.42 15.49
C ASP A 39 10.15 -17.18 15.98
N ASP A 40 10.22 -16.14 15.14
CA ASP A 40 10.97 -14.91 15.41
C ASP A 40 10.32 -14.00 16.50
N GLY A 41 9.27 -14.47 17.18
CA GLY A 41 8.48 -13.69 18.14
C GLY A 41 7.68 -12.55 17.50
N LEU A 42 7.58 -12.50 16.17
CA LEU A 42 6.78 -11.53 15.43
C LEU A 42 5.33 -11.99 15.33
N LYS A 43 4.42 -11.02 15.21
CA LYS A 43 2.99 -11.28 15.08
C LYS A 43 2.67 -11.84 13.69
N CYS A 44 2.02 -12.99 13.65
CA CYS A 44 1.58 -13.65 12.42
C CYS A 44 0.07 -13.48 12.20
N ASN A 45 -0.35 -13.47 10.94
CA ASN A 45 -1.77 -13.58 10.56
C ASN A 45 -2.25 -15.05 10.63
N GLU A 46 -3.56 -15.27 10.45
CA GLU A 46 -4.17 -16.61 10.49
C GLU A 46 -3.62 -17.60 9.44
N ASN A 47 -2.95 -17.10 8.39
CA ASN A 47 -2.37 -17.89 7.30
C ASN A 47 -0.85 -18.04 7.44
N GLY A 48 -0.25 -17.60 8.56
CA GLY A 48 1.14 -17.86 8.90
C GLY A 48 2.13 -16.89 8.27
N TYR A 49 1.66 -15.78 7.72
CA TYR A 49 2.48 -14.69 7.21
C TYR A 49 2.63 -13.58 8.26
N TYR A 50 3.72 -12.81 8.17
CA TYR A 50 3.96 -11.71 9.11
C TYR A 50 2.90 -10.63 8.96
N GLU A 51 2.32 -10.18 10.07
CA GLU A 51 1.55 -8.95 10.05
C GLU A 51 2.46 -7.79 9.66
N THR A 52 1.99 -6.92 8.76
CA THR A 52 2.83 -5.83 8.22
C THR A 52 3.24 -4.84 9.30
N VAL A 53 2.42 -4.63 10.33
CA VAL A 53 2.76 -3.77 11.48
C VAL A 53 3.17 -4.64 12.65
N GLN A 54 4.39 -4.45 13.12
CA GLN A 54 4.95 -5.11 14.29
C GLN A 54 5.17 -4.07 15.38
N CYS A 55 4.84 -4.41 16.63
CA CYS A 55 5.00 -3.52 17.77
C CYS A 55 5.70 -4.26 18.91
N ASN A 56 6.68 -3.59 19.53
CA ASN A 56 7.26 -4.01 20.80
C ASN A 56 6.84 -3.03 21.91
N ARG A 57 7.49 -3.06 23.08
CA ARG A 57 7.15 -2.17 24.20
C ARG A 57 7.52 -0.70 23.98
N GLU A 58 8.38 -0.41 23.01
CA GLU A 58 8.97 0.92 22.79
C GLU A 58 8.44 1.58 21.51
N SER A 59 8.22 0.80 20.46
CA SER A 59 7.92 1.31 19.12
C SER A 59 7.13 0.31 18.29
N CYS A 60 6.53 0.82 17.22
CA CYS A 60 5.98 0.02 16.13
C CYS A 60 6.75 0.31 14.84
N TYR A 61 6.82 -0.67 13.94
CA TYR A 61 7.50 -0.57 12.65
C TYR A 61 6.82 -1.49 11.63
N CYS A 62 7.07 -1.26 10.34
CA CYS A 62 6.55 -2.08 9.27
C CYS A 62 7.54 -3.18 8.86
N VAL A 63 7.04 -4.35 8.49
CA VAL A 63 7.82 -5.47 7.95
C VAL A 63 7.20 -6.06 6.69
N THR A 64 8.03 -6.72 5.89
CA THR A 64 7.60 -7.47 4.70
C THR A 64 6.83 -8.74 5.08
N PRO A 65 5.59 -8.94 4.62
CA PRO A 65 4.73 -10.06 5.04
C PRO A 65 5.31 -11.47 4.83
N HIS A 66 6.18 -11.66 3.84
CA HIS A 66 6.72 -12.97 3.47
C HIS A 66 8.20 -13.18 3.86
N THR A 67 8.89 -12.15 4.38
CA THR A 67 10.33 -12.25 4.74
C THR A 67 10.69 -11.61 6.08
N ALA A 68 9.77 -10.92 6.75
CA ALA A 68 10.03 -10.14 7.97
C ALA A 68 11.07 -9.01 7.84
N LEU A 69 11.49 -8.64 6.63
CA LEU A 69 12.42 -7.52 6.44
C LEU A 69 11.79 -6.21 6.94
N VAL A 70 12.51 -5.49 7.78
CA VAL A 70 12.05 -4.24 8.40
C VAL A 70 12.19 -3.07 7.42
N ALA A 71 11.15 -2.24 7.33
CA ALA A 71 11.22 -0.92 6.70
C ALA A 71 11.72 0.11 7.74
N TYR A 72 13.00 0.45 7.69
CA TYR A 72 13.71 1.13 8.78
C TYR A 72 13.14 2.52 9.13
N ASP A 73 12.65 3.27 8.15
CA ASP A 73 12.14 4.64 8.32
C ASP A 73 10.70 4.68 8.86
N THR A 74 10.09 3.52 9.10
CA THR A 74 8.72 3.43 9.60
C THR A 74 8.65 3.38 11.13
N ARG A 75 9.77 3.22 11.83
CA ARG A 75 9.78 3.03 13.28
C ARG A 75 9.22 4.26 14.01
N THR A 76 8.21 4.03 14.85
CA THR A 76 7.59 5.07 15.68
C THR A 76 8.33 5.24 17.01
N ASN A 77 8.01 6.30 17.74
CA ASN A 77 8.58 6.60 19.07
C ASN A 77 7.73 6.06 20.23
N SER A 78 6.68 5.30 19.94
CA SER A 78 5.71 4.82 20.93
C SER A 78 5.00 3.57 20.43
N PRO A 79 4.73 2.59 21.32
CA PRO A 79 4.00 1.38 20.98
C PRO A 79 2.50 1.62 20.70
N LYS A 80 2.00 2.84 20.97
CA LYS A 80 0.60 3.22 20.75
C LYS A 80 0.37 3.87 19.38
N THR A 81 1.44 4.21 18.68
CA THR A 81 1.37 4.91 17.39
C THR A 81 1.62 3.92 16.27
N ALA A 82 0.62 3.71 15.42
CA ALA A 82 0.76 2.89 14.23
C ALA A 82 1.66 3.62 13.19
N PRO A 83 2.63 2.93 12.59
CA PRO A 83 3.49 3.50 11.56
C PRO A 83 2.73 3.68 10.24
N LYS A 84 3.18 4.61 9.41
CA LYS A 84 2.74 4.69 8.01
C LYS A 84 3.63 3.77 7.17
N CYS A 85 3.08 2.63 6.76
CA CYS A 85 3.78 1.72 5.85
C CYS A 85 3.66 2.22 4.41
N GLY A 86 4.71 2.02 3.62
CA GLY A 86 4.73 2.32 2.20
C GLY A 86 3.75 1.45 1.41
N THR A 87 3.44 1.89 0.20
CA THR A 87 2.34 1.31 -0.60
C THR A 87 2.65 -0.10 -1.08
N CYS A 88 3.93 -0.44 -1.29
CA CYS A 88 4.34 -1.79 -1.67
C CYS A 88 4.11 -2.77 -0.52
N LEU A 89 4.43 -2.42 0.72
CA LEU A 89 4.12 -3.27 1.88
C LEU A 89 2.61 -3.47 2.08
N VAL A 90 1.80 -2.43 1.87
CA VAL A 90 0.34 -2.54 1.90
C VAL A 90 -0.18 -3.44 0.77
N TYR A 91 0.45 -3.39 -0.41
CA TYR A 91 0.13 -4.32 -1.50
C TYR A 91 0.48 -5.77 -1.12
N LEU A 92 1.67 -6.01 -0.59
CA LEU A 92 2.09 -7.34 -0.14
C LEU A 92 1.20 -7.87 0.99
N GLN A 93 0.75 -7.01 1.91
CA GLN A 93 -0.19 -7.39 2.97
C GLN A 93 -1.45 -8.03 2.39
N LYS A 94 -1.98 -7.44 1.31
CA LYS A 94 -3.16 -7.96 0.61
C LYS A 94 -2.85 -9.21 -0.19
N LEU A 95 -1.69 -9.26 -0.85
CA LEU A 95 -1.26 -10.40 -1.66
C LEU A 95 -1.15 -11.69 -0.82
N PHE A 96 -0.62 -11.57 0.40
CA PHE A 96 -0.42 -12.69 1.34
C PHE A 96 -1.53 -12.81 2.40
N ALA A 97 -2.63 -12.05 2.27
CA ALA A 97 -3.71 -12.04 3.26
C ALA A 97 -4.39 -13.39 3.38
N ASN A 98 -4.41 -14.19 2.30
CA ASN A 98 -5.07 -15.49 2.21
C ASN A 98 -4.08 -16.66 2.10
N GLY A 99 -2.82 -16.45 2.48
CA GLY A 99 -1.74 -17.43 2.31
C GLY A 99 -0.93 -17.19 1.04
N ASP A 100 -0.34 -18.25 0.49
CA ASP A 100 0.50 -18.18 -0.69
C ASP A 100 -0.29 -17.64 -1.89
N PRO A 101 0.25 -16.65 -2.63
CA PRO A 101 -0.37 -16.21 -3.85
C PRO A 101 -0.34 -17.33 -4.89
N PRO A 102 -1.23 -17.31 -5.91
CA PRO A 102 -1.23 -18.29 -6.99
C PRO A 102 0.16 -18.46 -7.61
N GLU A 103 0.46 -19.66 -8.10
CA GLU A 103 1.70 -19.93 -8.80
C GLU A 103 1.93 -18.93 -9.94
N ASN A 104 3.17 -18.45 -10.10
CA ASN A 104 3.56 -17.41 -11.05
C ASN A 104 2.97 -16.01 -10.79
N SER A 105 2.35 -15.77 -9.63
CA SER A 105 2.00 -14.41 -9.22
C SER A 105 3.26 -13.56 -9.07
N PHE A 106 3.19 -12.33 -9.58
CA PHE A 106 4.28 -11.37 -9.43
C PHE A 106 4.31 -10.82 -8.00
N VAL A 107 5.45 -11.01 -7.30
CA VAL A 107 5.71 -10.42 -5.98
C VAL A 107 6.63 -9.22 -6.15
N PRO A 108 6.16 -7.98 -5.91
CA PRO A 108 7.00 -6.79 -6.08
C PRO A 108 8.08 -6.70 -5.01
N LYS A 109 9.19 -6.05 -5.37
CA LYS A 109 10.23 -5.64 -4.43
C LYS A 109 9.89 -4.28 -3.83
N CYS A 110 10.01 -4.19 -2.50
CA CYS A 110 9.79 -2.95 -1.78
C CYS A 110 11.13 -2.39 -1.30
N ASP A 111 11.25 -1.06 -1.22
CA ASP A 111 12.42 -0.43 -0.64
C ASP A 111 12.50 -0.69 0.88
N VAL A 112 13.71 -0.57 1.42
CA VAL A 112 13.99 -0.83 2.84
C VAL A 112 13.72 0.37 3.76
N GLY A 113 13.42 1.55 3.21
CA GLY A 113 13.15 2.76 3.97
C GLY A 113 11.72 2.76 4.49
N LYS A 114 10.76 3.08 3.62
CA LYS A 114 9.32 3.14 3.96
C LYS A 114 8.56 1.90 3.51
N GLY A 115 9.13 1.10 2.61
CA GLY A 115 8.42 -0.03 2.02
C GLY A 115 7.47 0.40 0.90
N ASP A 116 7.82 1.47 0.18
CA ASP A 116 7.28 1.80 -1.13
C ASP A 116 7.91 0.89 -2.20
N PHE A 117 7.52 1.03 -3.46
CA PHE A 117 8.05 0.15 -4.51
C PHE A 117 9.48 0.53 -4.87
N GLU A 118 10.36 -0.48 -5.01
CA GLU A 118 11.64 -0.24 -5.67
C GLU A 118 11.40 0.27 -7.11
N PRO A 119 12.17 1.25 -7.60
CA PRO A 119 11.90 1.88 -8.89
C PRO A 119 12.09 0.92 -10.07
N VAL A 120 12.84 -0.17 -9.88
CA VAL A 120 13.00 -1.26 -10.85
C VAL A 120 12.30 -2.50 -10.30
N GLN A 121 11.39 -3.07 -11.08
CA GLN A 121 10.70 -4.32 -10.78
C GLN A 121 11.08 -5.37 -11.80
N CYS A 122 11.40 -6.59 -11.35
CA CYS A 122 11.85 -7.68 -12.20
C CYS A 122 10.97 -8.90 -12.03
N ASP A 123 10.26 -9.28 -13.10
CA ASP A 123 9.43 -10.47 -13.18
C ASP A 123 10.25 -11.63 -13.75
N SER A 124 10.77 -12.47 -12.87
CA SER A 124 11.59 -13.63 -13.24
C SER A 124 10.81 -14.63 -14.10
N SER A 125 9.49 -14.77 -13.90
CA SER A 125 8.67 -15.67 -14.70
C SER A 125 8.61 -15.26 -16.17
N LYS A 126 8.68 -13.94 -16.43
CA LYS A 126 8.68 -13.35 -17.79
C LYS A 126 10.07 -12.99 -18.31
N ASN A 127 11.10 -13.22 -17.51
CA ASN A 127 12.47 -12.81 -17.80
C ASN A 127 12.64 -11.33 -18.16
N GLN A 128 11.90 -10.43 -17.50
CA GLN A 128 11.84 -9.01 -17.84
C GLN A 128 11.87 -8.12 -16.60
N CYS A 129 12.47 -6.94 -16.72
CA CYS A 129 12.41 -5.86 -15.74
C CYS A 129 11.77 -4.61 -16.33
N TYR A 130 11.17 -3.77 -15.51
CA TYR A 130 10.49 -2.54 -15.90
C TYR A 130 10.61 -1.49 -14.77
N CYS A 131 10.49 -0.22 -15.14
CA CYS A 131 10.44 0.86 -14.16
C CYS A 131 9.01 0.99 -13.63
N VAL A 132 8.86 1.36 -12.37
CA VAL A 132 7.57 1.70 -11.76
C VAL A 132 7.61 3.07 -11.08
N ASP A 133 6.46 3.71 -10.98
CA ASP A 133 6.25 4.80 -10.04
C ASP A 133 6.34 4.25 -8.60
N THR A 134 7.26 4.78 -7.80
CA THR A 134 7.58 4.23 -6.47
C THR A 134 6.40 4.28 -5.51
N ASN A 135 5.51 5.27 -5.66
CA ASN A 135 4.38 5.46 -4.75
C ASN A 135 3.16 4.61 -5.14
N THR A 136 2.98 4.30 -6.42
CA THR A 136 1.78 3.62 -6.92
C THR A 136 2.04 2.20 -7.43
N GLY A 137 3.30 1.85 -7.68
CA GLY A 137 3.71 0.59 -8.31
C GLY A 137 3.30 0.47 -9.77
N ARG A 138 2.78 1.55 -10.39
CA ARG A 138 2.38 1.53 -11.80
C ARG A 138 3.61 1.52 -12.69
N GLU A 139 3.62 0.59 -13.63
CA GLU A 139 4.66 0.51 -14.64
C GLU A 139 4.74 1.78 -15.48
N VAL A 140 5.96 2.23 -15.73
CA VAL A 140 6.29 3.32 -16.64
C VAL A 140 6.23 2.78 -18.07
N PRO A 141 5.37 3.32 -18.94
CA PRO A 141 5.22 2.83 -20.30
C PRO A 141 6.55 2.80 -21.07
N GLY A 142 6.80 1.72 -21.81
CA GLY A 142 8.01 1.58 -22.64
C GLY A 142 9.30 1.30 -21.86
N SER A 143 9.26 1.19 -20.54
CA SER A 143 10.45 0.94 -19.71
C SER A 143 10.91 -0.52 -19.71
N ARG A 144 10.08 -1.46 -20.17
CA ARG A 144 10.35 -2.89 -20.07
C ARG A 144 11.59 -3.32 -20.87
N LYS A 145 12.48 -4.08 -20.24
CA LYS A 145 13.70 -4.66 -20.81
C LYS A 145 13.83 -6.13 -20.41
N PRO A 146 14.51 -6.98 -21.21
CA PRO A 146 14.86 -8.34 -20.79
C PRO A 146 15.82 -8.33 -19.59
N LEU A 147 15.78 -9.37 -18.74
CA LEU A 147 16.63 -9.50 -17.54
C LEU A 147 18.13 -9.32 -17.82
N ASN A 148 18.59 -9.78 -18.98
CA ASN A 148 19.99 -9.69 -19.40
C ASN A 148 20.46 -8.27 -19.77
N ASN A 149 19.56 -7.29 -19.79
CA ASN A 149 19.84 -5.90 -20.19
C ASN A 149 19.36 -4.91 -19.12
N THR A 150 19.73 -5.18 -17.87
CA THR A 150 19.34 -4.40 -16.68
C THR A 150 20.37 -3.35 -16.26
N THR A 151 21.61 -3.44 -16.74
CA THR A 151 22.71 -2.51 -16.44
C THR A 151 22.47 -1.07 -16.89
N ASN A 152 21.42 -0.81 -17.66
CA ASN A 152 21.07 0.52 -18.19
C ASN A 152 19.65 0.97 -17.81
N MET A 153 19.02 0.35 -16.81
CA MET A 153 17.69 0.80 -16.34
C MET A 153 17.82 1.99 -15.39
N ASN A 154 17.76 3.21 -15.93
CA ASN A 154 17.67 4.42 -15.13
C ASN A 154 16.20 4.81 -14.88
N CYS A 155 15.66 4.36 -13.75
CA CYS A 155 14.28 4.64 -13.35
C CYS A 155 14.16 5.86 -12.42
N MET A 156 15.27 6.48 -12.01
CA MET A 156 15.30 7.63 -11.09
C MET A 156 15.09 8.99 -11.80
N LYS A 157 15.04 9.01 -13.14
CA LYS A 157 14.74 10.19 -13.94
C LYS A 157 13.28 10.19 -14.43
N ILE A 158 12.34 10.16 -13.49
CA ILE A 158 10.99 10.66 -13.77
C ILE A 158 10.85 11.93 -12.94
N ASP A 159 11.63 12.92 -13.33
CA ASP A 159 11.37 14.28 -12.94
C ASP A 159 10.17 14.73 -13.79
N PHE A 160 9.04 15.02 -13.14
CA PHE A 160 7.94 15.75 -13.77
C PHE A 160 8.31 17.22 -14.03
N SER A 161 9.60 17.57 -14.10
CA SER A 161 10.03 18.76 -14.79
C SER A 161 9.64 18.61 -16.25
N ILE A 162 8.44 19.11 -16.54
CA ILE A 162 8.07 19.64 -17.83
C ILE A 162 9.31 20.36 -18.35
N ASP A 163 9.87 19.83 -19.43
CA ASP A 163 11.02 20.43 -20.08
C ASP A 163 10.65 21.89 -20.34
N SER A 164 11.39 22.80 -19.72
CA SER A 164 11.09 24.23 -19.81
C SER A 164 11.21 24.73 -21.26
N SER A 165 11.77 23.90 -22.15
CA SER A 165 11.81 24.08 -23.60
C SER A 165 10.45 23.92 -24.31
N SER A 166 9.46 23.31 -23.65
CA SER A 166 8.10 23.12 -24.20
C SER A 166 7.13 24.26 -23.87
N PHE A 167 7.57 25.25 -23.08
CA PHE A 167 6.81 26.50 -22.96
C PHE A 167 6.97 27.28 -24.26
N PRO A 168 5.86 27.75 -24.88
CA PRO A 168 5.96 28.63 -26.04
C PRO A 168 6.74 29.88 -25.63
N THR A 169 7.92 30.06 -26.24
CA THR A 169 8.68 31.29 -26.10
C THR A 169 7.81 32.42 -26.59
N PHE A 170 7.46 33.37 -25.71
CA PHE A 170 6.81 34.60 -26.13
C PHE A 170 7.76 35.32 -27.07
N GLU A 171 7.45 35.31 -28.37
CA GLU A 171 8.15 36.13 -29.34
C GLU A 171 8.06 37.58 -28.87
N LYS A 172 9.22 38.15 -28.57
CA LYS A 172 9.36 39.56 -28.25
C LYS A 172 9.15 40.30 -29.57
N THR A 173 7.95 40.77 -29.82
CA THR A 173 7.70 41.68 -30.94
C THR A 173 8.31 43.02 -30.60
N ASP A 174 9.39 43.33 -31.31
CA ASP A 174 9.91 44.67 -31.44
C ASP A 174 8.80 45.63 -31.88
N VAL A 175 8.97 46.89 -31.47
CA VAL A 175 8.51 48.15 -32.09
C VAL A 175 7.86 49.07 -31.06
N ALA A 176 8.55 50.19 -30.86
CA ALA A 176 8.18 51.32 -30.04
C ALA A 176 6.71 51.75 -30.19
N LYS A 177 6.00 51.92 -29.06
CA LYS A 177 4.78 52.73 -29.00
C LYS A 177 4.69 53.45 -27.64
N PRO A 178 4.23 54.72 -27.58
CA PRO A 178 4.45 55.58 -26.41
C PRO A 178 3.59 55.14 -25.22
N LYS A 179 4.13 55.32 -24.00
CA LYS A 179 3.37 55.20 -22.75
C LYS A 179 2.16 56.14 -22.78
N GLN A 180 0.95 55.59 -22.81
CA GLN A 180 -0.24 56.31 -22.40
C GLN A 180 -0.38 56.15 -20.89
N ASP A 181 -0.33 57.30 -20.21
CA ASP A 181 -0.62 57.47 -18.80
C ASP A 181 -2.05 56.95 -18.51
N LEU A 182 -2.17 55.92 -17.66
CA LEU A 182 -3.45 55.35 -17.26
C LEU A 182 -3.69 55.64 -15.78
N THR A 183 -4.75 56.41 -15.56
CA THR A 183 -5.18 57.05 -14.33
C THR A 183 -5.37 56.07 -13.18
N ILE A 184 -4.78 56.38 -12.02
CA ILE A 184 -4.92 55.60 -10.78
C ILE A 184 -6.39 55.63 -10.31
N GLY A 185 -7.04 54.46 -10.31
CA GLY A 185 -8.38 54.26 -9.71
C GLY A 185 -8.33 54.27 -8.17
N ARG A 186 -9.37 54.85 -7.55
CA ARG A 186 -9.48 55.14 -6.10
C ARG A 186 -9.52 53.89 -5.19
N PRO A 187 -9.09 53.99 -3.91
CA PRO A 187 -8.70 52.86 -3.05
C PRO A 187 -9.84 52.10 -2.35
N TRP A 188 -11.05 52.07 -2.90
CA TRP A 188 -12.25 51.59 -2.17
C TRP A 188 -12.47 50.06 -2.21
N CYS A 189 -11.57 49.30 -2.81
CA CYS A 189 -11.66 47.83 -2.90
C CYS A 189 -10.58 47.13 -2.04
N ALA A 190 -10.22 47.71 -0.89
CA ALA A 190 -9.11 47.25 -0.05
C ALA A 190 -9.53 46.32 1.11
N ASN A 191 -10.79 45.87 1.17
CA ASN A 191 -11.26 45.00 2.25
C ASN A 191 -11.30 43.52 1.85
N ASN A 192 -10.82 42.66 2.75
CA ASN A 192 -10.71 41.19 2.57
C ASN A 192 -12.03 40.45 2.38
N ARG A 193 -13.18 41.08 2.62
CA ARG A 193 -14.50 40.46 2.44
C ARG A 193 -14.86 40.23 0.97
N ASP A 194 -14.15 40.88 0.03
CA ASP A 194 -14.39 40.79 -1.41
C ASP A 194 -13.35 39.90 -2.14
N ALA A 195 -12.52 39.17 -1.37
CA ALA A 195 -11.52 38.26 -1.92
C ALA A 195 -12.19 37.12 -2.73
N GLY A 196 -11.89 37.09 -4.03
CA GLY A 196 -12.45 36.09 -4.96
C GLY A 196 -13.54 36.63 -5.90
N TYR A 197 -13.95 37.89 -5.76
CA TYR A 197 -14.73 38.60 -6.78
C TYR A 197 -13.86 39.66 -7.45
N ARG A 198 -13.96 39.80 -8.77
CA ARG A 198 -13.35 40.94 -9.47
C ARG A 198 -14.30 42.14 -9.26
N CYS A 199 -13.76 43.32 -8.99
CA CYS A 199 -14.55 44.55 -9.09
C CYS A 199 -14.62 44.96 -10.56
N SER A 200 -15.82 44.90 -11.12
CA SER A 200 -16.20 45.71 -12.27
C SER A 200 -17.47 46.43 -11.85
N GLN A 201 -17.65 47.69 -12.22
CA GLN A 201 -18.96 48.32 -11.98
C GLN A 201 -20.09 47.60 -12.72
N ASN A 202 -19.78 46.68 -13.64
CA ASN A 202 -20.68 45.58 -13.95
C ASN A 202 -19.91 44.43 -14.61
N LYS A 203 -19.99 43.26 -13.98
CA LYS A 203 -19.62 41.91 -14.48
C LYS A 203 -18.15 41.59 -14.62
N THR A 204 -17.81 40.41 -14.08
CA THR A 204 -16.44 39.94 -14.03
C THR A 204 -16.30 38.46 -14.36
N SER A 205 -15.56 38.17 -15.42
CA SER A 205 -14.99 36.85 -15.71
C SER A 205 -13.65 36.73 -14.98
N ILE A 206 -13.36 35.64 -14.26
CA ILE A 206 -12.04 35.40 -13.67
C ILE A 206 -11.21 34.51 -14.62
N ARG A 207 -10.05 35.02 -15.02
CA ARG A 207 -8.80 34.29 -15.28
C ARG A 207 -7.78 35.02 -14.39
N VAL A 208 -6.85 34.39 -13.67
CA VAL A 208 -5.67 33.59 -14.07
C VAL A 208 -5.14 32.99 -12.73
N SER A 209 -4.81 31.71 -12.64
CA SER A 209 -3.46 31.09 -12.69
C SER A 209 -2.39 31.73 -11.78
N PHE A 210 -1.87 30.86 -10.90
CA PHE A 210 -0.68 30.90 -10.02
C PHE A 210 -0.37 32.18 -9.24
#